data_AF-A0A1I5TPU4-F1
#
_entry.id   AF-A0A1I5TPU4-F1
#
_cell.length_a   1.000
_cell.length_b   1.000
_cell.length_c   1.000
_cell.angle_alpha   90.00
_cell.angle_beta   90.00
_cell.angle_gamma   90.00
#
_symmetry.space_group_name_H-M   'P 1'
#
loop_
_entity.id
_entity.type
_entity.pdbx_description
1 polymer ?
#
loop_
_entity_poly.entity_id
_entity_poly.type
_entity_poly.pdbx_seq_one_letter_code
_entity_poly.pdbx_strand_id
1 'polypeptide(L)'
;MSKFPPIPLGRADWARAWRGLAAPVTAVARGRRRPLRLLVSVPVFLLSLLVWYLVARVATYGLFWNADTDHAESWGGPTLAGAWLVHALIGLALVLAALGLLRPLSRVLARPTT
;
A
#
# COMPACT_ATOMS: atom_id res chain seq x y z
N MET A 1 0.79 5.23 64.78
CA MET A 1 0.65 6.34 63.81
C MET A 1 1.93 6.45 63.00
N SER A 2 2.04 5.81 61.83
CA SER A 2 3.23 5.90 60.98
C SER A 2 3.19 7.19 60.14
N LYS A 3 4.11 8.11 60.43
CA LYS A 3 4.40 9.27 59.57
C LYS A 3 5.15 8.75 58.34
N PHE A 4 4.49 8.74 57.18
CA PHE A 4 5.21 8.60 55.92
C PHE A 4 6.08 9.84 55.70
N PRO A 5 7.39 9.70 55.46
CA PRO A 5 8.23 10.85 55.13
C PRO A 5 7.78 11.43 53.76
N PRO A 6 7.75 12.76 53.59
CA PRO A 6 7.47 13.35 52.29
C PRO A 6 8.59 12.97 51.33
N ILE A 7 8.25 12.20 50.29
CA ILE A 7 9.19 11.85 49.22
C ILE A 7 9.44 13.13 48.41
N PRO A 8 10.68 13.66 48.33
CA PRO A 8 10.98 14.79 47.48
C PRO A 8 10.93 14.35 46.02
N LEU A 9 9.77 14.52 45.36
CA LEU A 9 9.65 14.28 43.92
C LEU A 9 10.41 15.37 43.17
N GLY A 10 11.52 14.98 42.54
CA GLY A 10 12.27 15.88 41.66
C GLY A 10 11.47 16.18 40.39
N ARG A 11 11.86 17.23 39.64
CA ARG A 11 11.25 17.53 38.32
C ARG A 11 11.28 16.34 37.36
N ALA A 12 12.29 15.47 37.48
CA ALA A 12 12.42 14.25 36.69
C ALA A 12 11.34 13.20 37.01
N ASP A 13 10.86 13.13 38.25
CA ASP A 13 9.81 12.22 38.68
C ASP A 13 8.45 12.67 38.17
N TRP A 14 8.21 13.98 38.21
CA TRP A 14 7.05 14.59 37.56
C TRP A 14 7.02 14.31 36.06
N ALA A 15 8.15 14.48 35.35
CA ALA A 15 8.22 14.17 33.93
C ALA A 15 7.98 12.67 33.62
N ARG A 16 8.37 11.75 34.51
CA ARG A 16 8.06 10.32 34.38
C ARG A 16 6.59 10.02 34.66
N ALA A 17 6.01 10.61 35.69
CA ALA A 17 4.58 10.48 36.01
C ALA A 17 3.70 10.99 34.86
N TRP A 18 4.01 12.16 34.31
CA TRP A 18 3.32 12.72 33.14
C TRP A 18 3.42 11.81 31.90
N ARG A 19 4.59 11.21 31.64
CA ARG A 19 4.76 10.23 30.54
C ARG A 19 3.97 8.95 30.79
N GLY A 20 3.91 8.47 32.03
CA GLY A 20 3.10 7.30 32.43
C GLY A 20 1.60 7.54 32.26
N LEU A 21 1.11 8.75 32.53
CA LEU A 21 -0.27 9.15 32.32
C LEU A 21 -0.63 9.35 30.83
N ALA A 22 0.34 9.77 30.01
CA ALA A 22 0.17 9.89 28.56
C ALA A 22 0.32 8.56 27.80
N ALA A 23 1.00 7.57 28.38
CA ALA A 23 1.18 6.23 27.81
C ALA A 23 -0.14 5.51 27.42
N PRO A 24 -1.20 5.48 28.26
CA PRO A 24 -2.46 4.84 27.87
C PRO A 24 -3.16 5.56 26.71
N VAL A 25 -3.13 6.89 26.67
CA VAL A 25 -3.74 7.68 25.58
C VAL A 25 -3.03 7.40 24.25
N THR A 26 -1.70 7.34 24.26
CA THR A 26 -0.91 7.02 23.05
C THR A 26 -1.07 5.56 22.62
N ALA A 27 -1.24 4.62 23.55
CA ALA A 27 -1.47 3.20 23.25
C ALA A 27 -2.83 2.96 22.58
N VAL A 28 -3.90 3.58 23.10
CA VAL A 28 -5.25 3.51 22.50
C VAL A 28 -5.27 4.15 21.11
N ALA A 29 -4.63 5.31 20.93
CA ALA A 29 -4.49 5.96 19.62
C ALA A 29 -3.70 5.09 18.62
N ARG A 30 -2.63 4.40 19.07
CA ARG A 30 -1.87 3.44 18.25
C ARG A 30 -2.71 2.22 17.87
N GLY A 31 -3.49 1.68 18.81
CA GLY A 31 -4.38 0.54 18.59
C GLY A 31 -5.45 0.83 17.54
N ARG A 32 -6.06 2.02 17.57
CA ARG A 32 -7.09 2.44 16.60
C ARG A 32 -6.54 2.74 15.20
N ARG A 33 -5.27 3.14 15.10
CA ARG A 33 -4.57 3.44 13.82
C ARG A 33 -4.07 2.17 13.10
N ARG A 34 -3.87 1.05 13.79
CA ARG A 34 -3.47 -0.24 13.20
C ARG A 34 -4.50 -0.85 12.22
N PRO A 35 -5.80 -0.97 12.54
CA PRO A 35 -6.78 -1.56 11.63
C PRO A 35 -6.99 -0.70 10.38
N LEU A 36 -6.97 0.63 10.51
CA LEU A 36 -7.04 1.55 9.37
C LEU A 36 -5.84 1.41 8.44
N ARG A 37 -4.63 1.22 8.98
CA ARG A 37 -3.45 0.94 8.16
C ARG A 37 -3.58 -0.38 7.41
N LEU A 38 -4.03 -1.45 8.07
CA LEU A 38 -4.26 -2.74 7.39
C LEU A 38 -5.30 -2.63 6.27
N LEU A 39 -6.40 -1.91 6.51
CA LEU A 39 -7.45 -1.65 5.51
C LEU A 39 -6.93 -0.91 4.27
N VAL A 40 -5.95 -0.02 4.43
CA VAL A 40 -5.32 0.70 3.30
C VAL A 40 -4.18 -0.11 2.68
N SER A 41 -3.46 -0.93 3.46
CA SER A 41 -2.35 -1.75 2.97
C SER A 41 -2.79 -2.82 1.98
N VAL A 42 -3.95 -3.45 2.18
CA VAL A 42 -4.48 -4.47 1.26
C VAL A 42 -4.71 -3.92 -0.16
N PRO A 43 -5.50 -2.86 -0.39
CA PRO A 43 -5.70 -2.32 -1.73
C PRO A 43 -4.42 -1.75 -2.33
N VAL A 44 -3.52 -1.15 -1.54
CA VAL A 44 -2.21 -0.70 -2.03
C VAL A 44 -1.37 -1.88 -2.54
N PHE A 45 -1.34 -2.98 -1.80
CA PHE A 45 -0.65 -4.20 -2.21
C PHE A 45 -1.25 -4.78 -3.49
N LEU A 46 -2.57 -4.92 -3.56
CA LEU A 46 -3.27 -5.49 -4.73
C LEU A 46 -3.08 -4.64 -5.98
N LEU A 47 -3.18 -3.31 -5.87
CA LEU A 47 -2.93 -2.40 -7.00
C LEU A 47 -1.48 -2.45 -7.45
N SER A 48 -0.53 -2.54 -6.52
CA SER A 48 0.89 -2.68 -6.85
C SER A 48 1.18 -4.01 -7.54
N LEU A 49 0.61 -5.09 -7.04
CA LEU A 49 0.70 -6.41 -7.65
C LEU A 49 0.11 -6.43 -9.06
N LEU A 50 -1.06 -5.81 -9.25
CA LEU A 50 -1.70 -5.66 -10.55
C LEU A 50 -0.82 -4.90 -11.54
N VAL A 51 -0.21 -3.78 -11.13
CA VAL A 51 0.71 -3.02 -11.98
C VAL A 51 1.89 -3.88 -12.41
N TRP A 52 2.55 -4.57 -11.48
CA TRP A 52 3.68 -5.43 -11.80
C TRP A 52 3.29 -6.62 -12.67
N TYR A 53 2.13 -7.22 -12.42
CA TYR A 53 1.57 -8.27 -13.25
C TYR A 53 1.34 -7.81 -14.69
N LEU A 54 0.70 -6.64 -14.88
CA LEU A 54 0.43 -6.10 -16.22
C LEU A 54 1.71 -5.80 -16.98
N VAL A 55 2.71 -5.21 -16.31
CA VAL A 55 4.04 -4.95 -16.90
C VAL A 55 4.70 -6.25 -17.33
N ALA A 56 4.77 -7.24 -16.43
CA ALA A 56 5.33 -8.55 -16.77
C ALA A 56 4.56 -9.20 -17.91
N ARG A 57 3.22 -9.20 -17.87
CA ARG A 57 2.37 -9.83 -18.87
C ARG A 57 2.59 -9.25 -20.26
N VAL A 58 2.64 -7.93 -20.40
CA VAL A 58 2.91 -7.27 -21.69
C VAL A 58 4.35 -7.52 -22.15
N ALA A 59 5.33 -7.47 -21.24
CA ALA A 59 6.74 -7.72 -21.56
C ALA A 59 6.98 -9.16 -22.03
N THR A 60 6.29 -10.14 -21.43
CA THR A 60 6.42 -11.56 -21.78
C THR A 60 5.40 -12.03 -22.81
N TYR A 61 4.53 -11.16 -23.32
CA TYR A 61 3.39 -11.56 -24.16
C TYR A 61 3.83 -12.41 -25.36
N GLY A 62 4.90 -12.01 -26.05
CA GLY A 62 5.44 -12.76 -27.19
C GLY A 62 5.99 -14.15 -26.86
N LEU A 63 6.37 -14.42 -25.59
CA LEU A 63 6.80 -15.75 -25.16
C LEU A 63 5.65 -16.76 -25.09
N PHE A 64 4.42 -16.25 -24.93
CA PHE A 64 3.21 -17.04 -24.82
C PHE A 64 2.34 -16.98 -26.07
N TRP A 65 2.81 -16.30 -27.12
CA TRP A 65 2.09 -16.20 -28.38
C TRP A 65 2.30 -17.45 -29.22
N ASN A 66 1.21 -18.08 -29.61
CA ASN A 66 1.21 -19.16 -30.58
C ASN A 66 0.52 -18.71 -31.87
N ALA A 67 1.32 -18.57 -32.92
CA ALA A 67 0.85 -18.14 -34.23
C ALA A 67 -0.06 -19.15 -34.92
N ASP A 68 -0.24 -20.36 -34.42
CA ASP A 68 -1.16 -21.37 -34.97
C ASP A 68 -2.53 -21.40 -34.25
N THR A 69 -2.63 -20.82 -33.05
CA THR A 69 -3.87 -20.86 -32.25
C THR A 69 -4.43 -19.48 -31.93
N ASP A 70 -3.57 -18.48 -31.77
CA ASP A 70 -3.97 -17.22 -31.12
C ASP A 70 -4.39 -16.13 -32.11
N HIS A 71 -3.97 -16.24 -33.38
CA HIS A 71 -4.16 -15.24 -34.43
C HIS A 71 -5.62 -15.04 -34.85
N ALA A 72 -6.48 -16.05 -34.67
CA ALA A 72 -7.88 -15.99 -35.08
C ALA A 72 -8.75 -15.20 -34.10
N GLU A 73 -8.42 -15.21 -32.81
CA GLU A 73 -9.19 -14.56 -31.74
C GLU A 73 -8.50 -13.31 -31.18
N SER A 74 -7.24 -13.07 -31.55
CA SER A 74 -6.47 -11.94 -31.04
C SER A 74 -6.97 -10.59 -31.54
N TRP A 75 -7.31 -9.70 -30.60
CA TRP A 75 -7.56 -8.29 -30.88
C TRP A 75 -6.24 -7.63 -31.30
N GLY A 76 -6.21 -6.96 -32.45
CA GLY A 76 -4.99 -6.43 -33.05
C GLY A 76 -4.55 -7.12 -34.35
N GLY A 77 -5.34 -8.10 -34.83
CA GLY A 77 -5.11 -8.79 -36.10
C GLY A 77 -4.22 -10.02 -35.96
N PRO A 78 -3.90 -10.71 -37.07
CA PRO A 78 -3.28 -12.04 -37.04
C PRO A 78 -1.78 -12.01 -36.70
N THR A 79 -1.23 -10.84 -36.41
CA THR A 79 0.21 -10.66 -36.18
C THR A 79 0.49 -10.47 -34.70
N LEU A 80 1.60 -11.05 -34.24
CA LEU A 80 2.10 -10.83 -32.89
C LEU A 80 2.24 -9.33 -32.56
N ALA A 81 2.78 -8.52 -33.49
CA ALA A 81 3.00 -7.10 -33.26
C ALA A 81 1.69 -6.33 -33.06
N GLY A 82 0.67 -6.61 -33.87
CA GLY A 82 -0.64 -5.98 -33.75
C GLY A 82 -1.36 -6.37 -32.46
N ALA A 83 -1.36 -7.66 -32.13
CA ALA A 83 -1.94 -8.14 -30.87
C ALA A 83 -1.22 -7.58 -29.65
N TRP A 84 0.11 -7.57 -29.68
CA TRP A 84 0.94 -6.99 -28.62
C TRP A 84 0.62 -5.50 -28.40
N LEU A 85 0.49 -4.72 -29.48
CA LEU A 85 0.22 -3.28 -29.39
C LEU A 85 -1.11 -3.00 -28.68
N VAL A 86 -2.17 -3.74 -29.02
CA VAL A 86 -3.48 -3.60 -28.36
C VAL A 86 -3.36 -3.90 -26.87
N HIS A 87 -2.70 -4.99 -26.49
CA HIS A 87 -2.51 -5.35 -25.09
C HIS A 87 -1.62 -4.36 -24.35
N ALA A 88 -0.59 -3.80 -25.00
CA ALA A 88 0.26 -2.78 -24.43
C ALA A 88 -0.52 -1.49 -24.14
N LEU A 89 -1.39 -1.06 -25.05
CA LEU A 89 -2.23 0.12 -24.84
C LEU A 89 -3.27 -0.08 -23.73
N ILE A 90 -3.93 -1.23 -23.69
CA ILE A 90 -4.88 -1.58 -22.62
C ILE A 90 -4.14 -1.66 -21.28
N GLY A 91 -3.01 -2.37 -21.24
CA GLY A 91 -2.17 -2.49 -20.06
C GLY A 91 -1.70 -1.13 -19.55
N LEU A 92 -1.26 -0.24 -20.44
CA LEU A 92 -0.85 1.12 -20.09
C LEU A 92 -2.01 1.93 -19.48
N ALA A 93 -3.20 1.89 -20.09
CA ALA A 93 -4.37 2.58 -19.55
C ALA A 93 -4.73 2.09 -18.13
N LEU A 94 -4.71 0.77 -17.91
CA LEU A 94 -4.96 0.16 -16.61
C LEU A 94 -3.88 0.51 -15.58
N VAL A 95 -2.60 0.50 -15.96
CA VAL A 95 -1.49 0.91 -15.10
C VAL A 95 -1.64 2.37 -14.69
N LEU A 96 -1.95 3.27 -15.62
CA LEU A 96 -2.17 4.69 -15.31
C LEU A 96 -3.35 4.89 -14.36
N ALA A 97 -4.45 4.16 -14.56
CA ALA A 97 -5.59 4.17 -13.65
C ALA A 97 -5.19 3.67 -12.25
N ALA A 98 -4.47 2.54 -12.16
CA ALA A 98 -4.01 1.98 -10.89
C ALA A 98 -3.03 2.91 -10.15
N LEU A 99 -2.11 3.55 -10.87
CA LEU A 99 -1.21 4.57 -10.31
C LEU A 99 -1.99 5.80 -9.83
N GLY A 100 -3.03 6.21 -10.56
CA GLY A 100 -3.96 7.26 -10.15
C GLY A 100 -4.64 6.96 -8.82
N LEU A 101 -5.06 5.71 -8.59
CA LEU A 101 -5.64 5.23 -7.33
C LEU A 101 -4.59 5.06 -6.22
N LEU A 102 -3.38 4.58 -6.55
CA LEU A 102 -2.29 4.39 -5.59
C LEU A 102 -1.83 5.73 -5.00
N ARG A 103 -1.78 6.80 -5.79
CA ARG A 103 -1.28 8.11 -5.36
C ARG A 103 -1.95 8.65 -4.09
N PRO A 104 -3.30 8.74 -3.97
CA PRO A 104 -3.95 9.15 -2.72
C PRO A 104 -3.78 8.12 -1.59
N LEU A 105 -3.88 6.81 -1.89
CA LEU A 105 -3.76 5.76 -0.86
C LEU A 105 -2.37 5.75 -0.20
N SER A 106 -1.31 5.88 -1.00
CA SER A 106 0.07 5.96 -0.52
C SER A 106 0.33 7.21 0.31
N ARG A 107 -0.33 8.34 0.00
CA ARG A 107 -0.26 9.56 0.83
C ARG A 107 -0.92 9.36 2.20
N VAL A 108 -2.05 8.64 2.25
CA VAL A 108 -2.71 8.28 3.52
C VAL A 108 -1.83 7.36 4.35
N LEU A 109 -1.15 6.40 3.70
CA LEU A 109 -0.25 5.45 4.37
C LEU A 109 1.03 6.11 4.90
N ALA A 110 1.57 7.08 4.15
CA ALA A 110 2.82 7.78 4.44
C ALA A 110 2.69 8.94 5.45
N ARG A 111 1.46 9.34 5.83
CA ARG A 111 1.25 10.42 6.80
C ARG A 111 1.91 10.08 8.15
N PRO A 112 2.89 10.89 8.61
CA PRO A 112 3.45 10.74 9.94
C PRO A 112 2.36 11.00 10.97
N THR A 113 2.11 10.01 11.80
CA THR A 113 1.19 10.13 12.92
C THR A 113 1.90 10.88 14.06
N THR A 114 1.99 12.20 13.94
CA THR A 114 2.30 13.09 15.08
C THR A 114 1.20 13.03 16.13
#